data_AF-A0A7D4BT12-F1
#
_entry.id   AF-A0A7D4BT12-F1
#
_cell.length_a   1.000
_cell.length_b   1.000
_cell.length_c   1.000
_cell.angle_alpha   90.00
_cell.angle_beta   90.00
_cell.angle_gamma   90.00
#
_symmetry.space_group_name_H-M   'P 1'
#
loop_
_entity.id
_entity.type
_entity.pdbx_description
1 polymer ?
#
loop_
_entity_poly.entity_id
_entity_poly.type
_entity_poly.pdbx_seq_one_letter_code
_entity_poly.pdbx_strand_id
1 'polypeptide(L)'
;MRRLAALPLLVLTLGCTTTSDEPVPPIVQSEAFAFVEDQCSGCHAVRPGAESPNPRAPSFEMVANDMGFTPVTLHEFFRDGHDVAGQMRIQLSEDNAILARDYIMSLKHDR
;
A
#
# COMPACT_ATOMS: atom_id res chain seq x y z
N MET A 1 5.57 -49.60 58.01
CA MET A 1 4.39 -49.49 57.12
C MET A 1 4.52 -48.18 56.33
N ARG A 2 4.84 -48.27 55.02
CA ARG A 2 5.05 -47.13 54.11
C ARG A 2 3.69 -46.57 53.68
N ARG A 3 3.53 -45.23 53.71
CA ARG A 3 2.50 -44.53 52.93
C ARG A 3 3.19 -43.42 52.15
N LEU A 4 3.44 -43.69 50.87
CA LEU A 4 3.88 -42.70 49.89
C LEU A 4 2.62 -41.97 49.42
N ALA A 5 2.54 -40.66 49.65
CA ALA A 5 1.49 -39.83 49.10
C ALA A 5 1.85 -39.46 47.67
N ALA A 6 1.04 -39.88 46.70
CA ALA A 6 1.19 -39.50 45.30
C ALA A 6 0.59 -38.11 45.08
N LEU A 7 1.42 -37.17 44.62
CA LEU A 7 1.05 -35.81 44.25
C LEU A 7 0.53 -35.81 42.80
N PRO A 8 -0.64 -35.26 42.47
CA PRO A 8 -1.10 -35.21 41.08
C PRO A 8 -0.39 -34.06 40.35
N LEU A 9 0.29 -34.41 39.26
CA LEU A 9 0.94 -33.46 38.36
C LEU A 9 -0.12 -32.88 37.41
N LEU A 10 -0.55 -31.64 37.66
CA LEU A 10 -1.45 -30.89 36.81
C LEU A 10 -0.68 -30.35 35.60
N VAL A 11 -0.91 -30.93 34.42
CA VAL A 11 -0.29 -30.50 33.16
C VAL A 11 -1.15 -29.39 32.55
N LEU A 12 -0.71 -28.13 32.67
CA LEU A 12 -1.26 -26.99 31.92
C LEU A 12 -0.64 -27.00 30.52
N THR A 13 -1.41 -27.36 29.49
CA THR A 13 -1.02 -27.14 28.10
C THR A 13 -1.28 -25.69 27.73
N LEU A 14 -0.22 -24.88 27.75
CA LEU A 14 -0.17 -23.56 27.13
C LEU A 14 -0.38 -23.74 25.61
N GLY A 15 -1.57 -23.39 25.11
CA GLY A 15 -1.80 -23.24 23.68
C GLY A 15 -1.10 -21.97 23.20
N CYS A 16 -0.01 -22.10 22.43
CA CYS A 16 0.47 -21.01 21.60
C CYS A 16 -0.54 -20.78 20.48
N THR A 17 -1.41 -19.79 20.61
CA THR A 17 -2.10 -19.21 19.46
C THR A 17 -1.07 -18.43 18.66
N THR A 18 -0.53 -19.02 17.61
CA THR A 18 0.17 -18.26 16.58
C THR A 18 -0.93 -17.48 15.84
N THR A 19 -1.09 -16.21 16.18
CA THR A 19 -1.80 -15.29 15.29
C THR A 19 -0.87 -15.13 14.10
N SER A 20 -1.32 -15.57 12.92
CA SER A 20 -0.69 -15.20 11.65
C SER A 20 -0.97 -13.73 11.43
N ASP A 21 -0.16 -12.87 12.04
CA ASP A 21 0.07 -11.52 11.53
C ASP A 21 0.95 -11.71 10.29
N GLU A 22 0.32 -11.95 9.14
CA GLU A 22 1.03 -11.92 7.86
C GLU A 22 1.68 -10.52 7.75
N PRO A 23 3.01 -10.41 7.64
CA PRO A 23 3.67 -9.11 7.56
C PRO A 23 3.11 -8.33 6.38
N VAL A 24 2.38 -7.26 6.68
CA VAL A 24 1.88 -6.32 5.68
C VAL A 24 3.09 -5.80 4.89
N PRO A 25 3.15 -5.97 3.55
CA PRO A 25 4.35 -5.70 2.77
C PRO A 25 4.91 -4.30 3.07
N PRO A 26 6.24 -4.09 3.10
CA PRO A 26 6.84 -2.82 3.50
C PRO A 26 6.32 -1.62 2.67
N ILE A 27 5.91 -1.87 1.42
CA ILE A 27 5.37 -0.84 0.52
C ILE A 27 4.05 -0.25 1.05
N VAL A 28 3.19 -1.05 1.67
CA VAL A 28 1.89 -0.63 2.22
C VAL A 28 1.98 -0.09 3.67
N GLN A 29 3.19 0.05 4.22
CA GLN A 29 3.44 0.72 5.51
C GLN A 29 4.30 1.99 5.37
N SER A 30 4.52 2.44 4.14
CA SER A 30 5.31 3.64 3.86
C SER A 30 4.49 4.93 4.04
N GLU A 31 5.16 6.02 4.43
CA GLU A 31 4.58 7.37 4.40
C GLU A 31 4.00 7.71 3.01
N ALA A 32 4.67 7.24 1.97
CA ALA A 32 4.26 7.40 0.59
C ALA A 32 2.94 6.68 0.31
N PHE A 33 2.77 5.45 0.81
CA PHE A 33 1.51 4.73 0.71
C PHE A 33 0.39 5.41 1.48
N ALA A 34 0.63 5.80 2.74
CA ALA A 34 -0.38 6.47 3.55
C ALA A 34 -0.88 7.75 2.85
N PHE A 35 0.02 8.52 2.27
CA PHE A 35 -0.33 9.70 1.48
C PHE A 35 -1.22 9.35 0.28
N VAL A 36 -0.83 8.38 -0.56
CA VAL A 36 -1.62 8.05 -1.76
C VAL A 36 -2.94 7.37 -1.42
N GLU A 37 -2.99 6.59 -0.35
CA GLU A 37 -4.24 5.98 0.12
C GLU A 37 -5.22 7.06 0.55
N ASP A 38 -4.78 8.04 1.33
CA ASP A 38 -5.65 9.12 1.80
C ASP A 38 -6.09 10.05 0.66
N GLN A 39 -5.18 10.42 -0.23
CA GLN A 39 -5.44 11.47 -1.22
C GLN A 39 -5.96 10.95 -2.58
N CYS A 40 -5.63 9.72 -2.97
CA CYS A 40 -5.85 9.23 -4.34
C CYS A 40 -6.88 8.08 -4.43
N SER A 41 -7.10 7.33 -3.34
CA SER A 41 -7.93 6.11 -3.36
C SER A 41 -9.42 6.35 -3.66
N GLY A 42 -9.92 7.57 -3.48
CA GLY A 42 -11.30 7.92 -3.81
C GLY A 42 -11.62 7.80 -5.30
N CYS A 43 -10.61 7.82 -6.17
CA CYS A 43 -10.77 7.64 -7.62
C CYS A 43 -9.93 6.49 -8.17
N HIS A 44 -8.70 6.31 -7.68
CA HIS A 44 -7.75 5.34 -8.22
C HIS A 44 -7.66 4.07 -7.38
N ALA A 45 -7.45 2.93 -8.04
CA ALA A 45 -6.90 1.77 -7.37
C ALA A 45 -5.43 2.02 -7.04
N VAL A 46 -5.14 2.21 -5.75
CA VAL A 46 -3.78 2.48 -5.26
C VAL A 46 -3.04 1.21 -4.86
N ARG A 47 -3.76 0.14 -4.50
CA ARG A 47 -3.16 -1.16 -4.14
C ARG A 47 -3.01 -2.05 -5.38
N PRO A 48 -1.94 -2.87 -5.46
CA PRO A 48 -1.78 -3.91 -6.46
C PRO A 48 -3.00 -4.81 -6.64
N GLY A 49 -3.39 -5.10 -7.88
CA GLY A 49 -4.49 -5.99 -8.24
C GLY A 49 -5.89 -5.48 -7.89
N ALA A 50 -6.03 -4.24 -7.41
CA ALA A 50 -7.32 -3.64 -7.13
C ALA A 50 -7.93 -2.95 -8.36
N GLU A 51 -9.26 -2.87 -8.41
CA GLU A 51 -10.00 -2.14 -9.43
C GLU A 51 -10.28 -0.70 -9.00
N SER A 52 -10.12 0.26 -9.91
CA SER A 52 -10.35 1.67 -9.60
C SER A 52 -11.83 1.95 -9.33
N PRO A 53 -12.19 2.69 -8.26
CA PRO A 53 -13.57 3.12 -8.03
C PRO A 53 -14.15 3.96 -9.18
N ASN A 54 -13.29 4.77 -9.83
CA ASN A 54 -13.65 5.49 -11.05
C ASN A 54 -13.08 4.73 -12.27
N PRO A 55 -13.92 4.21 -13.18
CA PRO A 55 -13.46 3.43 -14.33
C PRO A 55 -12.66 4.26 -15.36
N ARG A 56 -12.68 5.59 -15.26
CA ARG A 56 -11.83 6.48 -16.08
C ARG A 56 -10.48 6.77 -15.43
N ALA A 57 -10.28 6.39 -14.17
CA ALA A 57 -9.03 6.59 -13.45
C ALA A 57 -8.18 5.32 -13.54
N PRO A 58 -6.99 5.37 -14.15
CA PRO A 58 -6.12 4.18 -14.23
C PRO A 58 -5.69 3.74 -12.83
N SER A 59 -5.51 2.43 -12.63
CA SER A 59 -4.88 1.91 -11.42
C SER A 59 -3.42 2.38 -11.36
N PHE A 60 -2.84 2.45 -10.17
CA PHE A 60 -1.45 2.87 -10.03
C PHE A 60 -0.47 1.84 -10.62
N GLU A 61 -0.81 0.55 -10.66
CA GLU A 61 -0.05 -0.44 -11.42
C GLU A 61 -0.04 -0.14 -12.92
N MET A 62 -1.18 0.26 -13.51
CA MET A 62 -1.25 0.66 -14.91
C MET A 62 -0.42 1.92 -15.17
N VAL A 63 -0.49 2.92 -14.28
CA VAL A 63 0.33 4.13 -14.37
C VAL A 63 1.82 3.77 -14.37
N ALA A 64 2.22 2.87 -13.48
CA ALA A 64 3.60 2.44 -13.32
C ALA A 64 4.13 1.65 -14.53
N ASN A 65 3.31 0.76 -15.12
CA ASN A 65 3.79 -0.24 -16.06
C ASN A 65 3.39 0.00 -17.53
N ASP A 66 2.34 0.79 -17.79
CA ASP A 66 1.68 0.83 -19.12
C ASP A 66 1.56 2.21 -19.74
N MET A 67 1.66 3.27 -18.94
CA MET A 67 1.43 4.64 -19.40
C MET A 67 2.70 5.39 -19.84
N GLY A 68 3.85 4.71 -19.86
CA GLY A 68 5.11 5.30 -20.32
C GLY A 68 5.72 6.34 -19.38
N PHE A 69 5.23 6.45 -18.14
CA PHE A 69 5.80 7.35 -17.15
C PHE A 69 7.20 6.89 -16.69
N THR A 70 8.07 7.88 -16.53
CA THR A 70 9.34 7.77 -15.82
C THR A 70 9.19 8.45 -14.46
N PRO A 71 10.11 8.22 -13.49
CA PRO A 71 10.07 8.96 -12.23
C PRO A 71 10.08 10.48 -12.45
N VAL A 72 10.88 10.97 -13.40
CA VAL A 72 10.98 12.40 -13.73
C VAL A 72 9.66 12.92 -14.30
N THR A 73 9.14 12.29 -15.35
CA THR A 73 7.92 12.78 -16.02
C THR A 73 6.67 12.63 -15.15
N LEU A 74 6.61 11.64 -14.26
CA LEU A 74 5.51 11.52 -13.29
C LEU A 74 5.60 12.58 -12.19
N HIS A 75 6.81 12.94 -11.75
CA HIS A 75 7.02 14.05 -10.83
C HIS A 75 6.51 15.37 -11.42
N GLU A 76 6.94 15.66 -12.66
CA GLU A 76 6.54 16.86 -13.41
C GLU A 76 5.03 16.89 -13.62
N PHE A 77 4.41 15.76 -13.95
CA PHE A 77 2.95 15.65 -14.06
C PHE A 77 2.21 16.12 -12.79
N PHE A 78 2.67 15.71 -11.60
CA PHE A 78 2.08 16.16 -10.33
C PHE A 78 2.38 17.63 -10.00
N ARG A 79 3.39 18.21 -10.65
CA ARG A 79 3.82 19.60 -10.48
C ARG A 79 3.19 20.57 -11.45
N ASP A 80 2.77 20.14 -12.64
CA ASP A 80 2.30 21.05 -13.69
C ASP A 80 0.86 21.54 -13.46
N GLY A 81 0.07 20.81 -12.66
CA GLY A 81 -1.21 21.33 -12.16
C GLY A 81 -2.36 21.33 -13.16
N HIS A 82 -2.31 20.48 -14.19
CA HIS A 82 -3.28 20.44 -15.27
C HIS A 82 -4.73 20.41 -14.77
N ASP A 83 -5.44 21.53 -14.95
CA ASP A 83 -6.88 21.66 -14.69
C ASP A 83 -7.64 21.50 -16.02
N VAL A 84 -7.73 20.27 -16.51
CA VAL A 84 -8.75 19.91 -17.50
C VAL A 84 -10.02 19.55 -16.73
N ALA A 85 -10.97 20.49 -16.72
CA ALA A 85 -12.23 20.37 -15.99
C ALA A 85 -12.88 18.99 -16.20
N GLY A 86 -12.99 18.21 -15.12
CA GLY A 86 -13.68 16.91 -15.09
C GLY A 86 -12.83 15.65 -15.31
N GLN A 87 -11.50 15.77 -15.38
CA GLN A 87 -10.59 14.62 -15.62
C GLN A 87 -9.73 14.27 -14.39
N MET A 88 -9.03 15.24 -13.78
CA MET A 88 -8.35 15.14 -12.47
C MET A 88 -7.67 16.49 -12.23
N ARG A 89 -8.03 17.22 -11.17
CA ARG A 89 -7.31 18.46 -10.81
C ARG A 89 -6.27 18.12 -9.75
N ILE A 90 -5.02 17.93 -10.18
CA ILE A 90 -3.93 17.59 -9.27
C ILE A 90 -2.78 18.56 -9.43
N GLN A 91 -2.48 19.28 -8.34
CA GLN A 91 -1.20 19.93 -8.14
C GLN A 91 -0.82 19.70 -6.69
N LEU A 92 0.22 18.89 -6.47
CA LEU A 92 0.73 18.63 -5.12
C LEU A 92 1.83 19.66 -4.75
N SER A 93 2.28 19.65 -3.50
CA SER A 93 3.55 20.25 -3.10
C SER A 93 4.73 19.35 -3.50
N GLU A 94 5.95 19.89 -3.55
CA GLU A 94 7.19 19.15 -3.88
C GLU A 94 7.26 17.79 -3.20
N ASP A 95 7.25 17.81 -1.86
CA ASP A 95 7.32 16.61 -1.02
C ASP A 95 6.20 15.60 -1.35
N ASN A 96 4.98 16.08 -1.58
CA ASN A 96 3.86 15.19 -1.88
C ASN A 96 3.94 14.55 -3.28
N ALA A 97 4.54 15.22 -4.29
CA ALA A 97 4.79 14.51 -5.56
C ALA A 97 5.91 13.50 -5.45
N ILE A 98 6.94 13.78 -4.63
CA ILE A 98 8.00 12.83 -4.36
C ILE A 98 7.39 11.55 -3.79
N LEU A 99 6.55 11.68 -2.75
CA LEU A 99 5.82 10.56 -2.14
C LEU A 99 4.95 9.81 -3.16
N ALA A 100 4.09 10.52 -3.91
CA ALA A 100 3.21 9.88 -4.89
C ALA A 100 3.98 9.16 -6.00
N ARG A 101 5.00 9.82 -6.56
CA ARG A 101 5.86 9.25 -7.59
C ARG A 101 6.57 8.01 -7.08
N ASP A 102 7.21 8.09 -5.92
CA ASP A 102 8.04 7.00 -5.40
C ASP A 102 7.18 5.77 -5.10
N TYR A 103 6.00 5.98 -4.52
CA TYR A 103 5.04 4.89 -4.34
C TYR A 103 4.62 4.27 -5.68
N ILE A 104 4.13 5.07 -6.64
CA ILE A 104 3.67 4.55 -7.94
C ILE A 104 4.80 3.81 -8.65
N MET A 105 6.01 4.38 -8.68
CA MET A 105 7.17 3.77 -9.34
C MET A 105 7.63 2.49 -8.64
N SER A 106 7.38 2.34 -7.34
CA SER A 106 7.66 1.09 -6.62
C SER A 106 6.77 -0.08 -7.06
N LEU A 107 5.66 0.19 -7.75
CA LEU A 107 4.77 -0.84 -8.30
C LEU A 107 5.23 -1.35 -9.68
N LYS A 108 6.35 -0.85 -10.19
CA LYS A 108 6.95 -1.38 -11.42
C LYS A 108 7.38 -2.83 -11.19
N HIS A 109 7.07 -3.66 -12.17
CA HIS A 109 7.54 -5.03 -12.20
C HIS A 109 8.13 -5.36 -13.58
N ASP A 110 9.06 -6.31 -13.60
CA ASP A 110 9.51 -6.87 -14.87
C ASP A 110 8.33 -7.61 -15.53
N ARG A 111 8.21 -7.46 -16.85
CA ARG A 111 7.16 -8.10 -17.64
C ARG A 111 7.55 -9.51 -18.07
#